data_AF-A0A935UNJ9-F1
#
_entry.id   AF-A0A935UNJ9-F1
#
_cell.length_a   1.000
_cell.length_b   1.000
_cell.length_c   1.000
_cell.angle_alpha   90.00
_cell.angle_beta   90.00
_cell.angle_gamma   90.00
#
_symmetry.space_group_name_H-M   'P 1'
#
loop_
_entity.id
_entity.type
_entity.pdbx_description
1 polymer ?
#
loop_
_entity_poly.entity_id
_entity_poly.type
_entity_poly.pdbx_seq_one_letter_code
_entity_poly.pdbx_strand_id
1 'polypeptide(L)'
;MGSAATADPELMSALADELAARGMYFLDSLTTPRSVAAARMRAAGVPTLVNRIFLDQSVTNREQVRELLARLVKSARARGAAVGICHPYPETLAVLSEELPRLRDEGLRMVTVSELLALEAARRTAAETLP
;
A
#
# COMPACT_ATOMS: atom_id res chain seq x y z
N MET A 1 4.56 -11.25 -8.62
CA MET A 1 4.58 -11.28 -10.11
C MET A 1 4.16 -9.92 -10.67
N GLY A 2 4.25 -9.71 -12.00
CA GLY A 2 3.77 -8.49 -12.66
C GLY A 2 4.85 -7.47 -13.07
N SER A 3 6.12 -7.74 -12.77
CA SER A 3 7.22 -6.77 -12.97
C SER A 3 7.46 -6.36 -14.43
N ALA A 4 7.20 -7.23 -15.40
CA ALA A 4 7.28 -6.87 -16.82
C ALA A 4 6.12 -5.95 -17.22
N ALA A 5 4.90 -6.30 -16.83
CA ALA A 5 3.70 -5.52 -17.12
C ALA A 5 3.75 -4.13 -16.47
N THR A 6 4.12 -4.04 -15.19
CA THR A 6 4.16 -2.75 -14.49
C THR A 6 5.28 -1.83 -14.97
N ALA A 7 6.27 -2.36 -15.69
CA ALA A 7 7.33 -1.58 -16.34
C ALA A 7 6.98 -1.15 -17.78
N ASP A 8 5.88 -1.65 -18.37
CA ASP A 8 5.42 -1.31 -19.70
C ASP A 8 4.49 -0.08 -19.66
N PRO A 9 4.90 1.07 -20.23
CA PRO A 9 4.10 2.29 -20.18
C PRO A 9 2.82 2.24 -21.02
N GLU A 10 2.82 1.54 -22.16
CA GLU A 10 1.66 1.47 -23.05
C GLU A 10 0.57 0.61 -22.40
N LEU A 11 0.97 -0.56 -21.91
CA LEU A 11 0.08 -1.46 -21.18
C LEU A 11 -0.53 -0.79 -19.94
N MET A 12 0.30 -0.10 -19.14
CA MET A 12 -0.18 0.56 -17.93
C MET A 12 -1.07 1.77 -18.21
N SER A 13 -0.90 2.44 -19.36
CA SER A 13 -1.80 3.52 -19.77
C SER A 13 -3.16 2.97 -20.19
N ALA A 14 -3.19 1.94 -21.05
CA ALA A 14 -4.43 1.28 -21.45
C ALA A 14 -5.21 0.71 -20.25
N LEU A 15 -4.50 0.11 -19.28
CA LEU A 15 -5.13 -0.36 -18.04
C LEU A 15 -5.67 0.80 -17.19
N ALA A 16 -4.94 1.92 -17.11
CA ALA A 16 -5.37 3.08 -16.34
C ALA A 16 -6.66 3.68 -16.91
N ASP A 17 -6.79 3.79 -18.23
CA ASP A 17 -8.00 4.27 -18.89
C ASP A 17 -9.21 3.37 -18.57
N GLU A 18 -9.03 2.05 -18.61
CA GLU A 18 -10.08 1.10 -18.29
C GLU A 18 -10.50 1.16 -16.80
N LEU A 19 -9.54 1.26 -15.89
CA LEU A 19 -9.83 1.39 -14.46
C LEU A 19 -10.53 2.72 -14.13
N ALA A 20 -10.13 3.80 -14.79
CA ALA A 20 -10.77 5.10 -14.65
C ALA A 20 -12.23 5.06 -15.12
N ALA A 21 -12.49 4.47 -16.29
CA ALA A 21 -13.83 4.31 -16.84
C ALA A 21 -14.77 3.52 -15.93
N ARG A 22 -14.21 2.58 -15.13
CA ARG A 22 -14.96 1.75 -14.17
C ARG A 22 -15.02 2.32 -12.75
N GLY A 23 -14.40 3.47 -12.49
CA GLY A 23 -14.34 4.06 -11.15
C GLY A 23 -13.58 3.18 -10.14
N MET A 24 -12.59 2.41 -10.60
CA MET A 24 -11.78 1.53 -9.75
C MET A 24 -10.56 2.24 -9.18
N TYR A 25 -9.96 1.65 -8.14
CA TYR A 25 -8.65 2.08 -7.63
C TYR A 25 -7.55 1.09 -8.01
N PHE A 26 -6.30 1.51 -7.87
CA PHE A 26 -5.12 0.67 -8.10
C PHE A 26 -4.25 0.58 -6.84
N LEU A 27 -3.79 -0.63 -6.52
CA LEU A 27 -2.76 -0.87 -5.50
C LEU A 27 -1.52 -1.45 -6.18
N ASP A 28 -0.46 -0.65 -6.29
CA ASP A 28 0.81 -1.11 -6.84
C ASP A 28 1.58 -1.89 -5.77
N SER A 29 1.71 -3.20 -5.94
CA SER A 29 2.54 -4.05 -5.06
C SER A 29 4.03 -3.70 -5.12
N LEU A 30 4.46 -2.89 -6.11
CA LEU A 30 5.82 -2.41 -6.35
C LEU A 30 6.85 -3.54 -6.36
N THR A 31 6.60 -4.55 -7.19
CA THR A 31 7.49 -5.72 -7.32
C THR A 31 8.76 -5.43 -8.12
N THR A 32 8.88 -4.23 -8.71
CA THR A 32 10.08 -3.76 -9.41
C THR A 32 10.25 -2.25 -9.23
N PRO A 33 11.49 -1.74 -9.06
CA PRO A 33 11.75 -0.30 -9.02
C PRO A 33 11.51 0.38 -10.37
N ARG A 34 11.39 -0.38 -11.46
CA ARG A 34 11.08 0.15 -12.80
C ARG A 34 9.58 0.33 -13.06
N SER A 35 8.73 0.12 -12.05
CA SER A 35 7.28 0.25 -12.21
C SER A 35 6.91 1.67 -12.62
N VAL A 36 6.21 1.81 -13.74
CA VAL A 36 5.56 3.05 -14.18
C VAL A 36 4.07 3.08 -13.83
N ALA A 37 3.54 1.97 -13.30
CA ALA A 37 2.12 1.77 -13.03
C ALA A 37 1.54 2.90 -12.17
N ALA A 38 2.10 3.15 -10.98
CA ALA A 38 1.57 4.18 -10.10
C ALA A 38 1.57 5.59 -10.70
N ALA A 39 2.53 5.90 -11.58
CA ALA A 39 2.58 7.20 -12.27
C ALA A 39 1.48 7.29 -13.34
N ARG A 40 1.30 6.23 -14.16
CA ARG A 40 0.26 6.17 -15.20
C ARG A 40 -1.14 6.22 -14.61
N MET A 41 -1.39 5.46 -13.54
CA MET A 41 -2.68 5.44 -12.84
C MET A 41 -3.04 6.83 -12.30
N ARG A 42 -2.11 7.51 -11.63
CA ARG A 42 -2.34 8.87 -11.12
C ARG A 42 -2.58 9.88 -12.23
N ALA A 43 -1.86 9.78 -13.36
CA ALA A 43 -2.07 10.66 -14.51
C ALA A 43 -3.46 10.52 -15.13
N ALA A 44 -4.04 9.31 -15.11
CA ALA A 44 -5.40 9.03 -15.55
C ALA A 44 -6.47 9.33 -14.48
N GLY A 45 -6.10 9.89 -13.32
CA GLY A 45 -7.03 10.19 -12.23
C GLY A 45 -7.48 8.97 -11.41
N VAL A 46 -6.84 7.80 -11.61
CA VAL A 46 -7.16 6.58 -10.85
C VAL A 46 -6.62 6.69 -9.42
N PRO A 47 -7.46 6.55 -8.37
CA PRO A 47 -7.01 6.53 -6.99
C PRO A 47 -5.97 5.41 -6.78
N THR A 48 -4.78 5.77 -6.31
CA THR A 48 -3.63 4.85 -6.33
C THR A 48 -2.84 4.85 -5.03
N LEU A 49 -2.71 3.66 -4.43
CA LEU A 49 -1.78 3.39 -3.33
C LEU A 49 -0.59 2.55 -3.81
N VAL A 50 0.51 2.64 -3.08
CA VAL A 50 1.74 1.89 -3.39
C VAL A 50 2.20 1.17 -2.13
N ASN A 51 2.46 -0.13 -2.27
CA ASN A 51 3.04 -0.94 -1.23
C ASN A 51 4.38 -0.37 -0.78
N ARG A 52 4.62 -0.37 0.54
CA ARG A 52 5.91 0.04 1.08
C ARG A 52 6.83 -1.12 1.39
N ILE A 53 6.29 -2.18 1.97
CA ILE A 53 7.07 -3.30 2.49
C ILE A 53 6.24 -4.57 2.34
N PHE A 54 6.85 -5.62 1.79
CA PHE A 54 6.37 -6.99 1.98
C PHE A 54 6.79 -7.48 3.36
N LEU A 55 5.84 -7.90 4.19
CA LEU A 55 6.11 -8.34 5.57
C LEU A 55 6.67 -9.76 5.65
N ASP A 56 6.50 -10.54 4.59
CA ASP A 56 6.71 -11.98 4.52
C ASP A 56 7.80 -12.37 3.52
N GLN A 57 8.87 -11.56 3.45
CA GLN A 57 10.02 -11.83 2.58
C GLN A 57 10.70 -13.18 2.91
N SER A 58 10.58 -13.64 4.15
CA SER A 58 10.97 -14.98 4.59
C SER A 58 9.78 -15.66 5.26
N VAL A 59 9.27 -16.72 4.63
CA VAL A 59 8.06 -17.42 5.08
C VAL A 59 8.22 -18.16 6.41
N THR A 60 9.46 -18.45 6.84
CA THR A 60 9.74 -19.25 8.05
C THR A 60 10.23 -18.44 9.25
N ASN A 61 10.45 -17.12 9.12
CA ASN A 61 11.14 -16.33 10.14
C ASN A 61 10.22 -15.25 10.75
N ARG A 62 9.64 -15.55 11.92
CA ARG A 62 8.76 -14.62 12.65
C ARG A 62 9.46 -13.33 13.08
N GLU A 63 10.73 -13.37 13.46
CA GLU A 63 11.47 -12.16 13.86
C GLU A 63 11.63 -11.21 12.68
N GLN A 64 11.92 -11.73 11.49
CA GLN A 64 11.98 -10.90 10.30
C GLN A 64 10.62 -10.24 9.99
N VAL A 65 9.51 -10.97 10.15
CA VAL A 65 8.16 -10.38 9.99
C VAL A 65 7.94 -9.25 11.00
N ARG A 66 8.34 -9.43 12.27
CA ARG A 66 8.25 -8.37 13.29
C ARG A 66 9.09 -7.14 12.94
N GLU A 67 10.32 -7.34 12.50
CA GLU A 67 11.20 -6.24 12.07
C GLU A 67 10.59 -5.46 10.88
N LEU A 68 10.04 -6.17 9.89
CA LEU A 68 9.40 -5.56 8.73
C LEU A 68 8.10 -4.82 9.13
N LEU A 69 7.32 -5.38 10.06
CA LEU A 69 6.15 -4.72 10.63
C LEU A 69 6.54 -3.44 11.38
N ALA A 70 7.56 -3.48 12.23
CA ALA A 70 8.06 -2.31 12.95
C ALA A 70 8.52 -1.20 11.99
N ARG A 71 9.19 -1.57 10.88
CA ARG A 71 9.57 -0.63 9.81
C ARG A 71 8.35 -0.02 9.12
N LEU A 72 7.31 -0.82 8.87
CA LEU A 72 6.05 -0.33 8.29
C LEU A 72 5.36 0.67 9.23
N VAL A 73 5.25 0.35 10.52
CA VAL A 73 4.68 1.21 11.56
C VAL A 73 5.44 2.54 11.64
N LYS A 74 6.78 2.49 11.65
CA LYS A 74 7.62 3.70 11.62
C LYS A 74 7.32 4.55 10.38
N SER A 75 7.14 3.94 9.21
CA SER A 75 6.75 4.65 7.99
C SER A 75 5.36 5.28 8.11
N ALA A 76 4.39 4.56 8.67
CA ALA A 76 3.03 5.06 8.88
C ALA A 76 3.02 6.26 9.82
N ARG A 77 3.76 6.21 10.93
CA ARG A 77 3.89 7.35 11.86
C ARG A 77 4.53 8.57 11.20
N ALA A 78 5.57 8.38 10.40
CA ALA A 78 6.28 9.48 9.75
C ALA A 78 5.48 10.13 8.61
N ARG A 79 4.69 9.35 7.86
CA ARG A 79 3.98 9.81 6.65
C ARG A 79 2.48 10.01 6.88
N GLY A 80 1.99 9.67 8.08
CA GLY A 80 0.58 9.62 8.42
C GLY A 80 -0.14 8.34 7.99
N ALA A 81 0.40 7.58 7.02
CA ALA A 81 -0.10 6.26 6.62
C ALA A 81 0.99 5.45 5.90
N ALA A 82 0.81 4.13 5.84
CA ALA A 82 1.61 3.24 5.00
C ALA A 82 0.83 1.96 4.68
N VAL A 83 1.12 1.36 3.52
CA VAL A 83 0.57 0.07 3.10
C VAL A 83 1.68 -0.98 3.17
N GLY A 84 1.41 -2.09 3.85
CA GLY A 84 2.22 -3.31 3.77
C GLY A 84 1.41 -4.42 3.13
N ILE A 85 2.10 -5.30 2.39
CA ILE A 85 1.50 -6.48 1.77
C ILE A 85 2.10 -7.74 2.40
N CYS A 86 1.29 -8.76 2.58
CA CYS A 86 1.74 -10.08 2.96
C CYS A 86 0.81 -11.16 2.41
N HIS A 87 1.30 -12.40 2.40
CA HIS A 87 0.52 -13.60 2.10
C HIS A 87 0.13 -14.29 3.43
N PRO A 88 -0.93 -15.12 3.43
CA PRO A 88 -1.47 -15.73 4.64
C PRO A 88 -0.64 -16.94 5.11
N TYR A 89 0.68 -16.76 5.28
CA TYR A 89 1.54 -17.78 5.86
C TYR A 89 1.33 -17.88 7.38
N PRO A 90 1.37 -19.09 7.98
CA PRO A 90 1.13 -19.29 9.40
C PRO A 90 1.97 -18.37 10.31
N GLU A 91 3.24 -18.18 9.98
CA GLU A 91 4.19 -17.36 10.71
C GLU A 91 3.81 -15.88 10.65
N THR A 92 3.35 -15.41 9.49
CA THR A 92 2.91 -14.03 9.30
C THR A 92 1.62 -13.77 10.06
N LEU A 93 0.66 -14.69 9.98
CA LEU A 93 -0.59 -14.60 10.72
C LEU A 93 -0.37 -14.63 12.24
N ALA A 94 0.55 -15.45 12.75
CA ALA A 94 0.90 -15.49 14.16
C ALA A 94 1.45 -14.13 14.64
N VAL A 95 2.42 -13.56 13.93
CA VAL A 95 2.99 -12.26 14.27
C VAL A 95 1.94 -11.15 14.22
N LEU A 96 1.12 -11.10 13.17
CA LEU A 96 0.05 -10.09 13.07
C LEU A 96 -0.98 -10.24 14.19
N SER A 97 -1.34 -11.47 14.57
CA SER A 97 -2.29 -11.71 15.67
C SER A 97 -1.75 -11.26 17.02
N GLU A 98 -0.44 -11.37 17.25
CA GLU A 98 0.24 -10.93 18.47
C GLU A 98 0.41 -9.39 18.51
N GLU A 99 0.81 -8.78 17.39
CA GLU A 99 1.28 -7.39 17.36
C GLU A 99 0.16 -6.38 17.04
N LEU A 100 -0.81 -6.72 16.20
CA LEU A 100 -1.86 -5.78 15.79
C LEU A 100 -2.72 -5.25 16.95
N PRO A 101 -3.09 -6.03 17.99
CA PRO A 101 -3.78 -5.50 19.16
C PRO A 101 -2.94 -4.44 19.89
N ARG A 102 -1.66 -4.72 20.14
CA ARG A 102 -0.74 -3.78 20.80
C ARG A 102 -0.59 -2.48 20.01
N LEU A 103 -0.41 -2.58 18.69
CA LEU A 103 -0.30 -1.41 17.82
C LEU A 103 -1.58 -0.56 17.83
N ARG A 104 -2.76 -1.19 17.97
CA ARG A 104 -4.03 -0.48 18.10
C ARG A 104 -4.09 0.31 19.40
N ASP A 105 -3.65 -0.28 20.50
CA ASP A 105 -3.59 0.38 21.81
C ASP A 105 -2.58 1.54 21.80
N GLU A 106 -1.53 1.45 20.98
CA GLU A 106 -0.59 2.54 20.69
C GLU A 106 -1.14 3.60 19.71
N GLY A 107 -2.42 3.55 19.36
CA GLY A 107 -3.09 4.53 18.50
C GLY A 107 -2.93 4.30 17.00
N LEU A 108 -2.42 3.14 16.57
CA LEU A 108 -2.36 2.79 15.15
C LEU A 108 -3.71 2.25 14.68
N ARG A 109 -4.32 2.92 13.71
CA ARG A 109 -5.58 2.46 13.10
C ARG A 109 -5.30 1.63 11.86
N MET A 110 -5.75 0.37 11.88
CA MET A 110 -5.87 -0.46 10.69
C MET A 110 -7.14 -0.07 9.92
N VAL A 111 -7.01 0.09 8.61
CA VAL A 111 -8.11 0.45 7.71
C VAL A 111 -8.01 -0.38 6.44
N THR A 112 -9.12 -0.46 5.72
CA THR A 112 -9.13 -1.02 4.37
C THR A 112 -8.39 -0.10 3.39
N VAL A 113 -7.99 -0.66 2.24
CA VAL A 113 -7.35 0.10 1.15
C VAL A 113 -8.27 1.25 0.67
N SER A 114 -9.56 0.98 0.52
CA SER A 114 -10.56 1.96 0.11
C SER A 114 -10.73 3.10 1.11
N GLU A 115 -10.77 2.79 2.41
CA GLU A 115 -10.82 3.81 3.46
C GLU A 115 -9.56 4.68 3.47
N LEU A 116 -8.38 4.09 3.29
CA LEU A 116 -7.13 4.86 3.23
C LEU A 116 -7.14 5.82 2.04
N LEU A 117 -7.61 5.39 0.87
CA LEU A 117 -7.77 6.25 -0.30
C LEU A 117 -8.70 7.43 -0.02
N ALA A 118 -9.83 7.19 0.65
CA ALA A 118 -10.77 8.24 1.02
C ALA A 118 -10.14 9.24 2.02
N LEU A 119 -9.39 8.74 3.01
CA LEU A 119 -8.67 9.59 3.96
C LEU A 119 -7.58 10.44 3.29
N GLU A 120 -6.83 9.87 2.34
CA GLU A 120 -5.82 10.62 1.58
C GLU A 120 -6.44 11.65 0.62
N ALA A 121 -7.61 11.36 0.05
CA ALA A 121 -8.36 12.34 -0.74
C ALA A 121 -8.81 13.52 0.14
N ALA A 122 -9.45 13.24 1.29
CA ALA A 122 -9.90 14.27 2.22
C ALA A 122 -8.75 15.14 2.74
N ARG A 123 -7.59 14.54 3.05
CA ARG A 123 -6.39 15.28 3.50
C ARG A 123 -5.83 16.21 2.43
N ARG A 124 -5.86 15.81 1.14
CA ARG A 124 -5.43 16.68 0.03
C ARG A 124 -6.36 17.88 -0.14
N THR A 125 -7.67 17.64 -0.16
CA THR A 125 -8.66 18.73 -0.25
C THR A 125 -8.49 19.73 0.88
N ALA A 126 -8.29 19.27 2.13
CA ALA A 126 -8.08 20.13 3.29
C ALA A 126 -6.77 20.94 3.21
N ALA A 127 -5.71 20.38 2.63
CA ALA A 127 -4.44 21.08 2.43
C ALA A 127 -4.53 22.17 1.35
N GLU A 128 -5.36 21.96 0.32
CA GLU A 128 -5.60 22.92 -0.77
C GLU A 128 -6.53 24.08 -0.37
N THR A 129 -7.31 23.92 0.70
CA THR A 129 -8.23 24.97 1.22
C THR A 129 -7.62 25.83 2.31
N LEU A 130 -6.36 25.59 2.71
CA LEU A 130 -5.67 26.42 3.69
C LEU A 130 -5.14 27.69 3.00
N PRO A 131 -5.51 28.90 3.47
CA PRO A 131 -5.08 30.17 2.87
C PRO A 131 -3.58 30.45 3.00
#